data_AF-A0A4U1BPH7-F1
#
_entry.id   AF-A0A4U1BPH7-F1
#
_cell.length_a   1.000
_cell.length_b   1.000
_cell.length_c   1.000
_cell.angle_alpha   90.00
_cell.angle_beta   90.00
_cell.angle_gamma   90.00
#
_symmetry.space_group_name_H-M   'P 1'
#
loop_
_entity.id
_entity.type
_entity.pdbx_description
1 polymer ?
#
loop_
_entity_poly.entity_id
_entity_poly.type
_entity_poly.pdbx_seq_one_letter_code
_entity_poly.pdbx_strand_id
1 'polypeptide(L)'
;MTDFEQNLNRLDTPEGVAAMRSLVRGIEREALRMLPQGTLARDPHPAPLGSALTNRWITTDFSESLLELITGVHSDVDGLLNELGDVHHFVMDNLGDQVLWPQSMPCHIDHQEDVPIAQYGRSHVGQMKTLYREGLKRRYGAKMQSIAGVHFNFSLPDGLWQQLKGDASQETKSSGYFHLIRNFRHQSWILPYLFGASPVLCPSFLDGKQTNFEFETLPSGKLSLPYATSLRMSDLGYTNSEQSSLQIRYNSVEEYVSDLKRAIRLPSERFAKLGVVNDGERLQLNGNILQIENELYSPIRPKRTTLSGETPSDALARDGVEYIEVRTLDVNPFAPLGIDETQIRLLDLFLLDCVLLPSPCWTEACQQQSQHNFDLVVSEGRRPGLKLDRGCNTKIELSAWLAENVDRWQRIAQLLDGGSNGPYHQALAAWRPAFSDSEQTLSGKVMALYQAQQHPMMAMAQRHKQGMIQTPYRQLSEARLVEEAARSVDAQAKLEAEQSGSFDEYLQAYMDSI
;
A
#
# COMPACT_ATOMS: atom_id res chain seq x y z
N MET A 1 3.50 -33.37 13.97
CA MET A 1 3.27 -31.96 14.29
C MET A 1 4.05 -31.14 13.27
N THR A 2 3.35 -30.35 12.45
CA THR A 2 3.99 -29.49 11.43
C THR A 2 4.79 -28.37 12.09
N ASP A 3 5.71 -27.72 11.37
CA ASP A 3 6.47 -26.57 11.91
C ASP A 3 5.54 -25.44 12.37
N PHE A 4 4.44 -25.22 11.65
CA PHE A 4 3.39 -24.30 12.06
C PHE A 4 2.82 -24.68 13.43
N GLU A 5 2.45 -25.94 13.63
CA GLU A 5 1.89 -26.40 14.91
C GLU A 5 2.90 -26.30 16.05
N GLN A 6 4.18 -26.58 15.79
CA GLN A 6 5.24 -26.41 16.79
C GLN A 6 5.41 -24.94 17.18
N ASN A 7 5.44 -24.02 16.20
CA ASN A 7 5.57 -22.59 16.46
C ASN A 7 4.33 -22.03 17.17
N LEU A 8 3.13 -22.46 16.77
CA LEU A 8 1.88 -22.07 17.43
C LEU A 8 1.85 -22.56 18.89
N ASN A 9 2.29 -23.80 19.16
CA ASN A 9 2.37 -24.33 20.52
C ASN A 9 3.37 -23.59 21.41
N ARG A 10 4.44 -22.99 20.85
CA ARG A 10 5.35 -22.11 21.61
C ARG A 10 4.64 -20.83 22.08
N LEU A 11 3.64 -20.38 21.33
CA LEU A 11 2.84 -19.19 21.65
C LEU A 11 1.63 -19.49 22.55
N ASP A 12 1.27 -20.76 22.74
CA ASP A 12 0.19 -21.20 23.65
C ASP A 12 0.64 -21.17 25.12
N THR A 13 1.10 -20.00 25.54
CA THR A 13 1.48 -19.65 26.91
C THR A 13 0.89 -18.27 27.23
N PRO A 14 0.67 -17.90 28.50
CA PRO A 14 0.19 -16.56 28.85
C PRO A 14 1.04 -15.43 28.24
N GLU A 15 2.37 -15.59 28.24
CA GLU A 15 3.32 -14.64 27.68
C GLU A 15 3.26 -14.61 26.14
N GLY A 16 3.13 -15.77 25.50
CA GLY A 16 2.98 -15.89 24.05
C GLY A 16 1.69 -15.25 23.55
N VAL A 17 0.56 -15.52 24.20
CA VAL A 17 -0.73 -14.91 23.87
C VAL A 17 -0.71 -13.39 24.11
N ALA A 18 -0.10 -12.92 25.19
CA ALA A 18 0.07 -11.49 25.43
C ALA A 18 0.91 -10.82 24.33
N ALA A 19 1.98 -11.48 23.88
CA ALA A 19 2.79 -11.00 22.77
C ALA A 19 2.00 -10.98 21.45
N MET A 20 1.22 -12.01 21.15
CA MET A 20 0.33 -12.03 19.97
C MET A 20 -0.74 -10.93 20.00
N ARG A 21 -1.17 -10.47 21.18
CA ARG A 21 -2.13 -9.36 21.32
C ARG A 21 -1.50 -7.97 21.25
N SER A 22 -0.17 -7.89 21.27
CA SER A 22 0.59 -6.64 21.28
C SER A 22 1.19 -6.29 19.91
N LEU A 23 0.58 -6.77 18.81
CA LEU A 23 0.97 -6.43 17.44
C LEU A 23 0.81 -4.93 17.23
N VAL A 24 1.73 -4.31 16.51
CA VAL A 24 1.70 -2.87 16.26
C VAL A 24 1.44 -2.61 14.77
N ARG A 25 0.59 -1.62 14.51
CA ARG A 25 0.05 -1.34 13.18
C ARG A 25 0.09 0.16 12.88
N GLY A 26 0.18 0.50 11.61
CA GLY A 26 -0.08 1.84 11.08
C GLY A 26 -0.75 1.74 9.72
N ILE A 27 -1.50 2.76 9.33
CA ILE A 27 -2.20 2.81 8.04
C ILE A 27 -1.81 4.09 7.30
N GLU A 28 -1.51 3.94 6.03
CA GLU A 28 -1.48 5.03 5.05
C GLU A 28 -2.64 4.80 4.08
N ARG A 29 -3.50 5.80 3.88
CA ARG A 29 -4.64 5.72 2.97
C ARG A 29 -4.61 6.86 1.98
N GLU A 30 -4.57 6.53 0.71
CA GLU A 30 -4.58 7.50 -0.38
C GLU A 30 -5.99 7.74 -0.91
N ALA A 31 -6.27 8.97 -1.36
CA ALA A 31 -7.49 9.28 -2.11
C ALA A 31 -7.40 10.56 -2.94
N LEU A 32 -7.96 10.51 -4.14
CA LEU A 32 -8.12 11.69 -4.97
C LEU A 32 -9.23 12.59 -4.44
N ARG A 33 -8.95 13.89 -4.38
CA ARG A 33 -9.95 14.94 -4.23
C ARG A 33 -10.70 15.11 -5.53
N MET A 34 -12.03 14.98 -5.46
CA MET A 34 -12.92 15.07 -6.61
C MET A 34 -13.95 16.18 -6.38
N LEU A 35 -14.29 16.90 -7.44
CA LEU A 35 -15.40 17.84 -7.45
C LEU A 35 -16.74 17.08 -7.43
N PRO A 36 -17.86 17.69 -6.98
CA PRO A 36 -19.17 17.04 -6.93
C PRO A 36 -19.64 16.43 -8.26
N GLN A 37 -19.25 17.03 -9.39
CA GLN A 37 -19.53 16.53 -10.74
C GLN A 37 -18.68 15.31 -11.16
N GLY A 38 -17.76 14.85 -10.31
CA GLY A 38 -16.96 13.64 -10.52
C GLY A 38 -15.66 13.84 -11.28
N THR A 39 -15.22 15.09 -11.51
CA THR A 39 -13.92 15.43 -12.10
C THR A 39 -12.85 15.65 -11.03
N LEU A 40 -11.58 15.45 -11.37
CA LEU A 40 -10.45 15.68 -10.47
C LEU A 40 -10.40 17.16 -10.01
N ALA A 41 -10.24 17.39 -8.70
CA ALA A 41 -9.93 18.72 -8.18
C ALA A 41 -8.54 19.17 -8.67
N ARG A 42 -8.34 20.48 -8.92
CA ARG A 42 -7.05 21.00 -9.43
C ARG A 42 -6.52 22.18 -8.64
N ASP A 43 -7.31 22.65 -7.68
CA ASP A 43 -6.87 23.61 -6.68
C ASP A 43 -5.73 23.04 -5.82
N PRO A 44 -4.87 23.90 -5.23
CA PRO A 44 -3.79 23.48 -4.35
C PRO A 44 -4.25 22.66 -3.14
N HIS A 45 -3.30 22.04 -2.44
CA HIS A 45 -3.53 21.41 -1.16
C HIS A 45 -4.26 22.38 -0.21
N PRO A 46 -5.40 21.98 0.42
CA PRO A 46 -6.20 22.91 1.20
C PRO A 46 -5.41 23.52 2.37
N ALA A 47 -5.36 24.86 2.42
CA ALA A 47 -4.58 25.59 3.42
C ALA A 47 -4.88 25.20 4.90
N PRO A 48 -6.13 24.89 5.30
CA PRO A 48 -6.41 24.43 6.67
C PRO A 48 -5.74 23.11 7.06
N LEU A 49 -5.27 22.32 6.09
CA LEU A 49 -4.53 21.06 6.34
C LEU A 49 -3.03 21.31 6.56
N GLY A 50 -2.55 22.55 6.36
CA GLY A 50 -1.18 22.95 6.61
C GLY A 50 -0.22 22.61 5.45
N SER A 51 0.99 22.20 5.80
CA SER A 51 2.06 21.85 4.87
C SER A 51 2.11 20.35 4.64
N ALA A 52 1.81 19.90 3.42
CA ALA A 52 1.98 18.51 3.03
C ALA A 52 3.43 18.00 3.20
N LEU A 53 4.44 18.88 3.14
CA LEU A 53 5.84 18.48 3.30
C LEU A 53 6.15 17.98 4.72
N THR A 54 5.53 18.56 5.74
CA THR A 54 5.95 18.33 7.13
C THR A 54 4.83 17.95 8.08
N ASN A 55 3.55 17.98 7.66
CA ASN A 55 2.43 17.51 8.47
C ASN A 55 2.54 16.01 8.74
N ARG A 56 2.28 15.61 9.99
CA ARG A 56 2.45 14.24 10.49
C ARG A 56 1.37 13.26 10.05
N TRP A 57 0.15 13.74 9.79
CA TRP A 57 -1.01 12.89 9.52
C TRP A 57 -1.59 13.07 8.13
N ILE A 58 -1.39 14.24 7.50
CA ILE A 58 -2.03 14.60 6.23
C ILE A 58 -0.96 15.11 5.27
N THR A 59 -0.73 14.38 4.19
CA THR A 59 0.20 14.78 3.13
C THR A 59 -0.42 14.54 1.76
N THR A 60 0.39 14.65 0.72
CA THR A 60 0.06 14.29 -0.65
C THR A 60 1.02 13.22 -1.14
N ASP A 61 0.53 12.26 -1.91
CA ASP A 61 1.42 11.40 -2.69
C ASP A 61 1.75 12.07 -4.04
N PHE A 62 1.58 11.40 -5.18
CA PHE A 62 2.09 11.88 -6.46
C PHE A 62 1.50 13.22 -6.90
N SER A 63 0.19 13.38 -6.71
CA SER A 63 -0.57 14.54 -7.17
C SER A 63 -0.94 15.47 -6.02
N GLU A 64 -1.01 16.78 -6.31
CA GLU A 64 -1.57 17.78 -5.38
C GLU A 64 -3.03 17.47 -4.99
N SER A 65 -3.70 16.67 -5.82
CA SER A 65 -5.07 16.21 -5.60
C SER A 65 -5.14 14.83 -4.97
N LEU A 66 -4.03 14.12 -4.81
CA LEU A 66 -3.96 12.79 -4.19
C LEU A 66 -3.53 12.94 -2.73
N LEU A 67 -4.50 13.06 -1.83
CA LEU A 67 -4.21 13.10 -0.39
C LEU A 67 -3.75 11.73 0.08
N GLU A 68 -2.85 11.73 1.06
CA GLU A 68 -2.40 10.55 1.79
C GLU A 68 -2.57 10.83 3.29
N LEU A 69 -3.34 9.95 3.95
CA LEU A 69 -3.71 10.06 5.36
C LEU A 69 -2.98 8.97 6.14
N ILE A 70 -2.19 9.38 7.13
CA ILE A 70 -1.21 8.53 7.81
C ILE A 70 -1.55 8.51 9.31
N THR A 71 -1.66 7.33 9.89
CA THR A 71 -1.84 7.17 11.34
C THR A 71 -0.51 7.16 12.07
N GLY A 72 -0.53 7.41 13.38
CA GLY A 72 0.51 6.93 14.28
C GLY A 72 0.54 5.39 14.34
N VAL A 73 1.40 4.87 15.21
CA VAL A 73 1.50 3.43 15.47
C VAL A 73 0.61 3.03 16.64
N HIS A 74 -0.17 1.97 16.47
CA HIS A 74 -1.15 1.51 17.46
C HIS A 74 -1.04 0.01 17.72
N SER A 75 -1.18 -0.39 18.97
CA SER A 75 -1.24 -1.80 19.37
C SER A 75 -2.66 -2.38 19.30
N ASP A 76 -3.67 -1.54 19.39
CA ASP A 76 -5.09 -1.90 19.30
C ASP A 76 -5.73 -1.39 18.00
N VAL A 77 -6.69 -2.17 17.47
CA VAL A 77 -7.34 -1.88 16.18
C VAL A 77 -8.31 -0.71 16.29
N ASP A 78 -8.96 -0.53 17.44
CA ASP A 78 -9.94 0.54 17.64
C ASP A 78 -9.26 1.91 17.65
N GLY A 79 -8.14 2.04 18.37
CA GLY A 79 -7.32 3.26 18.39
C GLY A 79 -6.81 3.66 17.02
N LEU A 80 -6.33 2.66 16.26
CA LEU A 80 -5.90 2.84 14.87
C LEU A 80 -7.03 3.40 13.98
N LEU A 81 -8.20 2.77 14.00
CA LEU A 81 -9.34 3.18 13.17
C LEU A 81 -9.94 4.50 13.63
N ASN A 82 -9.98 4.76 14.94
CA ASN A 82 -10.47 6.02 15.47
C ASN A 82 -9.54 7.18 15.08
N GLU A 83 -8.21 7.03 15.17
CA GLU A 83 -7.28 8.07 14.71
C GLU A 83 -7.41 8.31 13.19
N LEU A 84 -7.46 7.24 12.38
CA LEU A 84 -7.68 7.37 10.94
C LEU A 84 -9.01 8.07 10.62
N GLY A 85 -10.06 7.77 11.40
CA GLY A 85 -11.37 8.40 11.31
C GLY A 85 -11.36 9.88 11.65
N ASP A 86 -10.65 10.28 12.70
CA ASP A 86 -10.51 11.69 13.09
C ASP A 86 -9.76 12.51 12.04
N VAL A 87 -8.69 11.95 11.47
CA VAL A 87 -7.96 12.57 10.36
C VAL A 87 -8.86 12.71 9.13
N HIS A 88 -9.62 11.66 8.78
CA HIS A 88 -10.59 11.71 7.68
C HIS A 88 -11.69 12.76 7.91
N HIS A 89 -12.24 12.84 9.12
CA HIS A 89 -13.23 13.85 9.49
C HIS A 89 -12.69 15.25 9.24
N PHE A 90 -11.53 15.57 9.83
CA PHE A 90 -10.92 16.88 9.70
C PHE A 90 -10.64 17.26 8.24
N VAL A 91 -10.19 16.29 7.42
CA VAL A 91 -10.05 16.50 5.98
C VAL A 91 -11.39 16.83 5.33
N MET A 92 -12.44 16.03 5.57
CA MET A 92 -13.75 16.24 4.95
C MET A 92 -14.38 17.60 5.27
N ASP A 93 -14.21 18.09 6.50
CA ASP A 93 -14.68 19.42 6.92
C ASP A 93 -13.96 20.56 6.20
N ASN A 94 -12.70 20.35 5.84
CA ASN A 94 -11.85 21.36 5.20
C ASN A 94 -11.77 21.24 3.68
N LEU A 95 -12.59 20.39 3.07
CA LEU A 95 -12.66 20.18 1.61
C LEU A 95 -13.77 20.96 0.90
N GLY A 96 -14.56 21.76 1.62
CA GLY A 96 -15.69 22.50 1.04
C GLY A 96 -16.71 21.53 0.42
N ASP A 97 -16.99 21.64 -0.89
CA ASP A 97 -17.88 20.73 -1.60
C ASP A 97 -17.18 19.47 -2.16
N GLN A 98 -15.84 19.41 -2.15
CA GLN A 98 -15.09 18.27 -2.69
C GLN A 98 -15.34 16.99 -1.88
N VAL A 99 -15.13 15.84 -2.50
CA VAL A 99 -15.20 14.52 -1.87
C VAL A 99 -13.89 13.77 -2.06
N LEU A 100 -13.62 12.76 -1.23
CA LEU A 100 -12.55 11.80 -1.52
C LEU A 100 -13.08 10.64 -2.36
N TRP A 101 -12.37 10.32 -3.44
CA TRP A 101 -12.68 9.19 -4.29
C TRP A 101 -12.59 7.87 -3.50
N PRO A 102 -13.62 7.00 -3.56
CA PRO A 102 -13.69 5.81 -2.71
C PRO A 102 -13.09 4.56 -3.36
N GLN A 103 -12.43 4.65 -4.52
CA GLN A 103 -11.80 3.50 -5.19
C GLN A 103 -10.32 3.72 -5.47
N SER A 104 -9.61 2.62 -5.68
CA SER A 104 -8.21 2.64 -6.11
C SER A 104 -8.01 3.18 -7.52
N MET A 105 -8.78 2.68 -8.50
CA MET A 105 -8.62 3.13 -9.87
C MET A 105 -9.25 4.52 -10.05
N PRO A 106 -8.52 5.49 -10.62
CA PRO A 106 -9.06 6.81 -10.85
C PRO A 106 -10.11 6.76 -11.97
N CYS A 107 -10.98 7.77 -11.99
CA CYS A 107 -11.96 7.95 -13.04
C CYS A 107 -12.09 9.42 -13.41
N HIS A 108 -12.49 9.70 -14.66
CA HIS A 108 -12.73 11.06 -15.18
C HIS A 108 -11.46 11.94 -15.16
N ILE A 109 -10.32 11.33 -15.45
CA ILE A 109 -9.08 12.04 -15.84
C ILE A 109 -8.99 11.91 -17.36
N ASP A 110 -9.34 12.98 -18.07
CA ASP A 110 -9.39 12.99 -19.53
C ASP A 110 -7.98 13.06 -20.11
N HIS A 111 -7.15 13.97 -19.62
CA HIS A 111 -5.77 14.13 -20.05
C HIS A 111 -4.79 13.98 -18.88
N GLN A 112 -3.63 13.36 -19.13
CA GLN A 112 -2.59 13.24 -18.09
C GLN A 112 -2.08 14.60 -17.58
N GLU A 113 -2.20 15.66 -18.40
CA GLU A 113 -1.84 17.03 -18.03
C GLU A 113 -2.82 17.65 -17.02
N ASP A 114 -3.98 17.04 -16.84
CA ASP A 114 -4.97 17.49 -15.86
C ASP A 114 -4.61 17.14 -14.42
N VAL A 115 -3.63 16.25 -14.22
CA VAL A 115 -3.20 15.79 -12.90
C VAL A 115 -2.10 16.73 -12.39
N PRO A 116 -2.38 17.58 -11.38
CA PRO A 116 -1.38 18.49 -10.83
C PRO A 116 -0.34 17.70 -10.02
N ILE A 117 0.94 17.96 -10.23
CA ILE A 117 2.02 17.36 -9.43
C ILE A 117 2.04 17.97 -8.03
N ALA A 118 2.26 17.14 -7.01
CA ALA A 118 2.32 17.60 -5.62
C ALA A 118 3.43 18.65 -5.41
N GLN A 119 3.06 19.73 -4.71
CA GLN A 119 3.92 20.87 -4.44
C GLN A 119 4.36 20.88 -2.97
N TYR A 120 5.66 20.97 -2.73
CA TYR A 120 6.25 20.95 -1.37
C TYR A 120 7.06 22.21 -1.04
N GLY A 121 6.75 23.33 -1.72
CA GLY A 121 7.42 24.61 -1.52
C GLY A 121 8.84 24.68 -2.09
N ARG A 122 9.65 25.57 -1.52
CA ARG A 122 10.95 25.97 -2.10
C ARG A 122 12.17 25.43 -1.34
N SER A 123 11.96 24.63 -0.32
CA SER A 123 13.07 23.94 0.35
C SER A 123 13.70 22.94 -0.63
N HIS A 124 15.00 22.65 -0.52
CA HIS A 124 15.68 21.73 -1.43
C HIS A 124 15.05 20.33 -1.38
N VAL A 125 14.68 19.87 -0.18
CA VAL A 125 13.93 18.61 0.01
C VAL A 125 12.54 18.66 -0.64
N GLY A 126 11.84 19.79 -0.55
CA GLY A 126 10.54 19.99 -1.18
C GLY A 126 10.64 19.99 -2.72
N GLN A 127 11.58 20.75 -3.26
CA GLN A 127 11.88 20.79 -4.70
C GLN A 127 12.28 19.41 -5.23
N MET A 128 13.10 18.66 -4.49
CA MET A 128 13.48 17.29 -4.85
C MET A 128 12.27 16.35 -4.87
N LYS A 129 11.36 16.43 -3.89
CA LYS A 129 10.14 15.61 -3.83
C LYS A 129 9.18 15.91 -5.00
N THR A 130 9.06 17.16 -5.41
CA THR A 130 8.28 17.58 -6.57
C THR A 130 8.97 17.13 -7.88
N LEU A 131 10.28 17.33 -8.01
CA LEU A 131 11.07 16.88 -9.17
C LEU A 131 11.03 15.36 -9.36
N TYR A 132 11.07 14.60 -8.27
CA TYR A 132 10.90 13.15 -8.30
C TYR A 132 9.60 12.75 -9.00
N ARG A 133 8.49 13.41 -8.62
CA ARG A 133 7.15 13.18 -9.18
C ARG A 133 7.05 13.65 -10.64
N GLU A 134 7.69 14.75 -11.00
CA GLU A 134 7.81 15.16 -12.39
C GLU A 134 8.52 14.09 -13.24
N GLY A 135 9.57 13.48 -12.70
CA GLY A 135 10.22 12.31 -13.32
C GLY A 135 9.26 11.12 -13.45
N LEU A 136 8.49 10.78 -12.40
CA LEU A 136 7.49 9.71 -12.45
C LEU A 136 6.41 9.96 -13.52
N LYS A 137 5.94 11.21 -13.65
CA LYS A 137 4.98 11.61 -14.69
C LYS A 137 5.52 11.31 -16.08
N ARG A 138 6.78 11.62 -16.34
CA ARG A 138 7.42 11.42 -17.66
C ARG A 138 7.71 9.96 -17.95
N ARG A 139 8.13 9.20 -16.94
CA ARG A 139 8.47 7.78 -17.07
C ARG A 139 7.24 6.90 -17.28
N TYR A 140 6.16 7.21 -16.56
CA TYR A 140 5.01 6.31 -16.39
C TYR A 140 3.65 6.89 -16.81
N GLY A 141 3.53 8.22 -16.81
CA GLY A 141 2.28 8.94 -17.04
C GLY A 141 1.53 9.22 -15.73
N ALA A 142 0.92 10.39 -15.65
CA ALA A 142 0.26 10.86 -14.42
C ALA A 142 -1.01 10.08 -14.05
N LYS A 143 -1.72 9.51 -15.03
CA LYS A 143 -2.93 8.70 -14.79
C LYS A 143 -2.62 7.47 -13.94
N MET A 144 -1.54 6.75 -14.27
CA MET A 144 -1.08 5.59 -13.51
C MET A 144 -0.73 5.96 -12.07
N GLN A 145 -0.05 7.10 -11.90
CA GLN A 145 0.36 7.62 -10.60
C GLN A 145 -0.79 8.22 -9.77
N SER A 146 -1.99 8.32 -10.35
CA SER A 146 -3.20 8.76 -9.65
C SER A 146 -4.00 7.59 -9.06
N ILE A 147 -3.50 6.35 -9.18
CA ILE A 147 -4.10 5.19 -8.55
C ILE A 147 -3.85 5.26 -7.04
N ALA A 148 -4.91 5.11 -6.25
CA ALA A 148 -4.82 5.13 -4.79
C ALA A 148 -4.71 3.72 -4.20
N GLY A 149 -4.00 3.57 -3.10
CA GLY A 149 -3.92 2.35 -2.31
C GLY A 149 -4.18 2.55 -0.81
N VAL A 150 -4.09 1.44 -0.09
CA VAL A 150 -3.90 1.43 1.36
C VAL A 150 -2.59 0.71 1.65
N HIS A 151 -1.71 1.33 2.44
CA HIS A 151 -0.55 0.64 2.99
C HIS A 151 -0.82 0.24 4.43
N PHE A 152 -0.53 -1.02 4.75
CA PHE A 152 -0.66 -1.56 6.09
C PHE A 152 0.73 -1.83 6.65
N ASN A 153 1.14 -0.97 7.58
CA ASN A 153 2.39 -1.08 8.30
C ASN A 153 2.20 -2.00 9.50
N PHE A 154 3.10 -2.96 9.68
CA PHE A 154 2.95 -4.01 10.68
C PHE A 154 4.29 -4.39 11.31
N SER A 155 4.31 -4.46 12.65
CA SER A 155 5.46 -4.95 13.40
C SER A 155 5.07 -5.91 14.52
N LEU A 156 6.00 -6.82 14.80
CA LEU A 156 5.86 -7.88 15.78
C LEU A 156 6.61 -7.46 17.06
N PRO A 157 5.99 -7.57 18.24
CA PRO A 157 6.60 -7.15 19.48
C PRO A 157 7.75 -8.08 19.88
N ASP A 158 8.71 -7.55 20.64
CA ASP A 158 9.88 -8.27 21.14
C ASP A 158 9.54 -9.55 21.88
N GLY A 159 8.44 -9.54 22.65
CA GLY A 159 7.94 -10.73 23.33
C GLY A 159 7.63 -11.89 22.38
N LEU A 160 7.17 -11.62 21.16
CA LEU A 160 6.86 -12.67 20.18
C LEU A 160 8.15 -13.31 19.65
N TRP A 161 9.16 -12.50 19.35
CA TRP A 161 10.48 -12.98 18.93
C TRP A 161 11.13 -13.82 20.02
N GLN A 162 11.06 -13.37 21.27
CA GLN A 162 11.57 -14.10 22.42
C GLN A 162 10.95 -15.50 22.54
N GLN A 163 9.63 -15.63 22.32
CA GLN A 163 8.94 -16.93 22.39
C GLN A 163 9.27 -17.84 21.19
N LEU A 164 9.36 -17.27 19.98
CA LEU A 164 9.57 -18.06 18.77
C LEU A 164 11.04 -18.47 18.56
N LYS A 165 11.98 -17.61 18.95
CA LYS A 165 13.41 -17.72 18.59
C LYS A 165 14.34 -17.76 19.81
N GLY A 166 13.88 -17.37 20.99
CA GLY A 166 14.70 -17.34 22.22
C GLY A 166 15.46 -16.03 22.45
N ASP A 167 15.34 -15.06 21.55
CA ASP A 167 15.87 -13.70 21.70
C ASP A 167 15.08 -12.71 20.83
N ALA A 168 15.33 -11.41 21.03
CA ALA A 168 14.78 -10.32 20.24
C ALA A 168 15.89 -9.39 19.71
N SER A 169 17.05 -9.96 19.37
CA SER A 169 18.15 -9.21 18.76
C SER A 169 17.78 -8.66 17.38
N GLN A 170 18.51 -7.64 16.93
CA GLN A 170 18.35 -7.07 15.59
C GLN A 170 18.47 -8.12 14.49
N GLU A 171 19.43 -9.04 14.62
CA GLU A 171 19.68 -10.11 13.64
C GLU A 171 18.49 -11.07 13.59
N THR A 172 18.00 -11.52 14.75
CA THR A 172 16.84 -12.41 14.86
C THR A 172 15.57 -11.77 14.30
N LYS A 173 15.30 -10.49 14.63
CA LYS A 173 14.15 -9.75 14.08
C LYS A 173 14.24 -9.63 12.56
N SER A 174 15.40 -9.23 12.05
CA SER A 174 15.62 -9.05 10.61
C SER A 174 15.44 -10.36 9.84
N SER A 175 16.06 -11.44 10.32
CA SER A 175 15.88 -12.78 9.76
C SER A 175 14.41 -13.23 9.81
N GLY A 176 13.74 -12.97 10.93
CA GLY A 176 12.31 -13.23 11.12
C GLY A 176 11.40 -12.45 10.17
N TYR A 177 11.70 -11.18 9.91
CA TYR A 177 10.95 -10.38 8.93
C TYR A 177 11.19 -10.83 7.49
N PHE A 178 12.42 -11.21 7.11
CA PHE A 178 12.66 -11.78 5.78
C PHE A 178 12.02 -13.16 5.61
N HIS A 179 11.96 -13.96 6.67
CA HIS A 179 11.15 -15.18 6.73
C HIS A 179 9.67 -14.88 6.44
N LEU A 180 9.10 -13.89 7.13
CA LEU A 180 7.72 -13.43 6.92
C LEU A 180 7.53 -12.97 5.48
N ILE A 181 8.41 -12.10 4.96
CA ILE A 181 8.31 -11.54 3.60
C ILE A 181 8.28 -12.64 2.54
N ARG A 182 9.12 -13.68 2.64
CA ARG A 182 9.08 -14.82 1.70
C ARG A 182 7.73 -15.54 1.73
N ASN A 183 7.22 -15.84 2.93
CA ASN A 183 5.91 -16.49 3.07
C ASN A 183 4.76 -15.59 2.58
N PHE A 184 4.84 -14.29 2.86
CA PHE A 184 3.93 -13.30 2.30
C PHE A 184 3.95 -13.36 0.78
N ARG A 185 5.13 -13.32 0.15
CA ARG A 185 5.23 -13.34 -1.32
C ARG A 185 4.63 -14.60 -1.94
N HIS A 186 4.77 -15.76 -1.29
CA HIS A 186 4.13 -17.01 -1.75
C HIS A 186 2.60 -16.97 -1.72
N GLN A 187 2.03 -16.20 -0.79
CA GLN A 187 0.60 -16.23 -0.47
C GLN A 187 -0.08 -14.88 -0.69
N SER A 188 0.63 -13.89 -1.22
CA SER A 188 0.15 -12.51 -1.37
C SER A 188 -1.03 -12.41 -2.31
N TRP A 189 -1.25 -13.42 -3.17
CA TRP A 189 -2.42 -13.57 -4.04
C TRP A 189 -3.74 -13.60 -3.25
N ILE A 190 -3.73 -13.99 -1.97
CA ILE A 190 -4.92 -13.98 -1.10
C ILE A 190 -5.46 -12.56 -0.95
N LEU A 191 -4.57 -11.55 -0.90
CA LEU A 191 -4.97 -10.16 -0.67
C LEU A 191 -5.74 -9.56 -1.85
N PRO A 192 -5.30 -9.60 -3.13
CA PRO A 192 -6.14 -9.19 -4.24
C PRO A 192 -7.37 -10.09 -4.37
N TYR A 193 -7.32 -11.40 -4.08
CA TYR A 193 -8.51 -12.24 -4.12
C TYR A 193 -9.63 -11.75 -3.17
N LEU A 194 -9.33 -11.55 -1.88
CA LEU A 194 -10.33 -11.13 -0.89
C LEU A 194 -10.61 -9.63 -0.95
N PHE A 195 -9.54 -8.82 -1.02
CA PHE A 195 -9.57 -7.37 -0.81
C PHE A 195 -9.31 -6.56 -2.07
N GLY A 196 -9.07 -7.19 -3.21
CA GLY A 196 -9.05 -6.49 -4.50
C GLY A 196 -10.41 -5.86 -4.77
N ALA A 197 -10.43 -4.57 -5.07
CA ALA A 197 -11.65 -3.78 -5.22
C ALA A 197 -11.64 -2.94 -6.50
N SER A 198 -10.77 -3.28 -7.46
CA SER A 198 -10.65 -2.58 -8.74
C SER A 198 -10.75 -3.50 -9.97
N PRO A 199 -11.85 -4.26 -10.15
CA PRO A 199 -12.05 -5.07 -11.35
C PRO A 199 -12.54 -4.27 -12.57
N VAL A 200 -12.89 -2.99 -12.35
CA VAL A 200 -13.44 -2.06 -13.34
C VAL A 200 -12.49 -0.86 -13.49
N LEU A 201 -12.35 -0.37 -14.72
CA LEU A 201 -11.59 0.84 -15.05
C LEU A 201 -12.41 1.79 -15.95
N CYS A 202 -12.09 3.08 -15.87
CA CYS A 202 -12.69 4.08 -16.77
C CYS A 202 -11.92 4.12 -18.10
N PRO A 203 -12.60 4.16 -19.27
CA PRO A 203 -11.92 4.14 -20.57
C PRO A 203 -10.81 5.20 -20.72
N SER A 204 -10.99 6.37 -20.11
CA SER A 204 -10.01 7.46 -20.11
C SER A 204 -8.67 7.07 -19.48
N PHE A 205 -8.62 6.04 -18.63
CA PHE A 205 -7.40 5.52 -18.02
C PHE A 205 -6.47 4.86 -19.05
N LEU A 206 -7.04 4.17 -20.04
CA LEU A 206 -6.24 3.54 -21.10
C LEU A 206 -5.67 4.56 -22.08
N ASP A 207 -6.35 5.68 -22.29
CA ASP A 207 -5.88 6.78 -23.15
C ASP A 207 -5.43 6.32 -24.56
N GLY A 208 -6.15 5.33 -25.12
CA GLY A 208 -5.82 4.72 -26.40
C GLY A 208 -4.61 3.78 -26.40
N LYS A 209 -3.98 3.51 -25.25
CA LYS A 209 -2.89 2.53 -25.13
C LYS A 209 -3.42 1.14 -25.44
N GLN A 210 -2.69 0.41 -26.29
CA GLN A 210 -2.94 -1.01 -26.50
C GLN A 210 -2.56 -1.78 -25.23
N THR A 211 -3.39 -2.77 -24.88
CA THR A 211 -3.16 -3.64 -23.73
C THR A 211 -3.28 -5.09 -24.17
N ASN A 212 -2.68 -6.00 -23.41
CA ASN A 212 -2.83 -7.44 -23.63
C ASN A 212 -4.13 -8.01 -23.06
N PHE A 213 -5.02 -7.15 -22.55
CA PHE A 213 -6.27 -7.52 -21.93
C PHE A 213 -7.45 -7.34 -22.90
N GLU A 214 -8.34 -8.32 -22.94
CA GLU A 214 -9.60 -8.26 -23.67
C GLU A 214 -10.71 -7.77 -22.74
N PHE A 215 -10.96 -6.46 -22.75
CA PHE A 215 -11.98 -5.88 -21.88
C PHE A 215 -13.39 -6.08 -22.40
N GLU A 216 -14.30 -6.31 -21.45
CA GLU A 216 -15.74 -6.17 -21.66
C GLU A 216 -16.17 -4.75 -21.30
N THR A 217 -17.10 -4.20 -22.09
CA THR A 217 -17.74 -2.92 -21.78
C THR A 217 -19.03 -3.19 -20.99
N LEU A 218 -19.06 -2.73 -19.74
CA LEU A 218 -20.24 -2.83 -18.88
C LEU A 218 -21.35 -1.88 -19.36
N PRO A 219 -22.62 -2.08 -18.94
CA PRO A 219 -23.72 -1.15 -19.24
C PRO A 219 -23.46 0.30 -18.80
N SER A 220 -22.59 0.49 -17.80
CA SER A 220 -22.13 1.81 -17.33
C SER A 220 -21.13 2.50 -18.28
N GLY A 221 -20.71 1.85 -19.37
CA GLY A 221 -19.66 2.31 -20.28
C GLY A 221 -18.23 2.14 -19.73
N LYS A 222 -18.09 1.52 -18.56
CA LYS A 222 -16.79 1.20 -17.96
C LYS A 222 -16.23 -0.10 -18.54
N LEU A 223 -14.92 -0.25 -18.50
CA LEU A 223 -14.22 -1.45 -18.98
C LEU A 223 -13.94 -2.38 -17.79
N SER A 224 -14.06 -3.68 -17.99
CA SER A 224 -13.81 -4.68 -16.95
C SER A 224 -13.23 -5.96 -17.53
N LEU A 225 -12.56 -6.73 -16.68
CA LEU A 225 -12.31 -8.15 -16.94
C LEU A 225 -13.26 -8.97 -16.06
N PRO A 226 -13.98 -9.96 -16.62
CA PRO A 226 -15.11 -10.61 -15.95
C PRO A 226 -14.74 -11.29 -14.64
N TYR A 227 -13.49 -11.74 -14.50
CA TYR A 227 -12.98 -12.44 -13.32
C TYR A 227 -11.86 -11.70 -12.58
N ALA A 228 -11.52 -10.48 -12.99
CA ALA A 228 -10.47 -9.71 -12.31
C ALA A 228 -10.87 -9.37 -10.88
N THR A 229 -9.83 -9.17 -10.08
CA THR A 229 -9.94 -8.76 -8.68
C THR A 229 -9.39 -7.36 -8.46
N SER A 230 -8.13 -7.12 -8.85
CA SER A 230 -7.42 -5.86 -8.61
C SER A 230 -6.59 -5.42 -9.82
N LEU A 231 -7.20 -4.75 -10.79
CA LEU A 231 -6.47 -4.17 -11.92
C LEU A 231 -5.43 -3.11 -11.52
N ARG A 232 -5.54 -2.50 -10.32
CA ARG A 232 -4.49 -1.66 -9.73
C ARG A 232 -3.16 -2.41 -9.63
N MET A 233 -3.21 -3.72 -9.38
CA MET A 233 -2.04 -4.57 -9.20
C MET A 233 -1.61 -5.29 -10.50
N SER A 234 -2.23 -5.00 -11.66
CA SER A 234 -1.86 -5.56 -12.96
C SER A 234 -0.85 -4.69 -13.70
N ASP A 235 -0.42 -5.13 -14.89
CA ASP A 235 0.44 -4.34 -15.80
C ASP A 235 -0.20 -3.04 -16.31
N LEU A 236 -1.48 -2.79 -16.01
CA LEU A 236 -2.14 -1.50 -16.24
C LEU A 236 -1.90 -0.50 -15.11
N GLY A 237 -1.65 -1.03 -13.91
CA GLY A 237 -1.38 -0.26 -12.71
C GLY A 237 0.10 0.03 -12.57
N TYR A 238 0.66 -0.18 -11.37
CA TYR A 238 2.01 0.25 -11.02
C TYR A 238 3.15 -0.67 -11.49
N THR A 239 2.83 -1.79 -12.16
CA THR A 239 3.84 -2.78 -12.59
C THR A 239 4.57 -2.27 -13.84
N ASN A 240 5.87 -2.01 -13.72
CA ASN A 240 6.70 -1.51 -14.83
C ASN A 240 7.69 -2.58 -15.32
N SER A 241 7.72 -2.77 -16.64
CA SER A 241 8.63 -3.70 -17.33
C SER A 241 10.11 -3.41 -17.12
N GLU A 242 10.53 -2.15 -16.89
CA GLU A 242 11.95 -1.86 -16.62
C GLU A 242 12.40 -2.46 -15.29
N GLN A 243 11.49 -2.54 -14.30
CA GLN A 243 11.79 -3.02 -12.96
C GLN A 243 11.76 -4.55 -12.84
N SER A 244 11.11 -5.27 -13.78
CA SER A 244 11.05 -6.73 -13.73
C SER A 244 12.43 -7.40 -13.82
N SER A 245 13.41 -6.70 -14.39
CA SER A 245 14.80 -7.13 -14.52
C SER A 245 15.64 -6.98 -13.24
N LEU A 246 15.14 -6.30 -12.20
CA LEU A 246 15.96 -5.92 -11.04
C LEU A 246 16.37 -7.10 -10.15
N GLN A 247 15.61 -8.20 -10.20
CA GLN A 247 15.86 -9.46 -9.47
C GLN A 247 16.23 -9.24 -7.98
N ILE A 248 15.47 -8.40 -7.28
CA ILE A 248 15.70 -8.11 -5.86
C ILE A 248 15.48 -9.37 -5.01
N ARG A 249 16.48 -9.74 -4.21
CA ARG A 249 16.42 -10.91 -3.32
C ARG A 249 15.84 -10.57 -1.94
N TYR A 250 15.22 -11.58 -1.32
CA TYR A 250 14.55 -11.48 -0.01
C TYR A 250 15.00 -12.58 0.96
N ASN A 251 16.28 -12.96 0.95
CA ASN A 251 16.82 -13.93 1.91
C ASN A 251 17.35 -13.26 3.18
N SER A 252 18.00 -12.09 3.06
CA SER A 252 18.54 -11.33 4.18
C SER A 252 18.52 -9.82 3.92
N VAL A 253 18.76 -9.02 4.97
CA VAL A 253 18.88 -7.56 4.88
C VAL A 253 20.02 -7.17 3.94
N GLU A 254 21.16 -7.84 4.06
CA GLU A 254 22.39 -7.53 3.31
C GLU A 254 22.18 -7.74 1.81
N GLU A 255 21.57 -8.86 1.42
CA GLU A 255 21.26 -9.12 0.00
C GLU A 255 20.28 -8.08 -0.55
N TYR A 256 19.20 -7.80 0.20
CA TYR A 256 18.17 -6.85 -0.22
C TYR A 256 18.74 -5.43 -0.38
N VAL A 257 19.49 -4.94 0.61
CA VAL A 257 20.13 -3.62 0.56
C VAL A 257 21.13 -3.56 -0.59
N SER A 258 21.95 -4.60 -0.78
CA SER A 258 22.90 -4.66 -1.90
C SER A 258 22.20 -4.59 -3.26
N ASP A 259 21.12 -5.36 -3.45
CA ASP A 259 20.36 -5.37 -4.70
C ASP A 259 19.64 -4.04 -4.94
N LEU A 260 19.09 -3.41 -3.91
CA LEU A 260 18.44 -2.10 -4.00
C LEU A 260 19.44 -1.00 -4.37
N LYS A 261 20.60 -0.95 -3.69
CA LYS A 261 21.69 0.00 -4.01
C LYS A 261 22.29 -0.22 -5.38
N ARG A 262 22.28 -1.45 -5.89
CA ARG A 262 22.62 -1.74 -7.30
C ARG A 262 21.55 -1.18 -8.23
N ALA A 263 20.28 -1.47 -7.96
CA ALA A 263 19.15 -1.09 -8.82
C ALA A 263 19.05 0.44 -9.07
N ILE A 264 19.29 1.26 -8.04
CA ILE A 264 19.26 2.73 -8.15
C ILE A 264 20.39 3.29 -9.03
N ARG A 265 21.48 2.53 -9.26
CA ARG A 265 22.62 2.94 -10.10
C ARG A 265 22.57 2.37 -11.52
N LEU A 266 21.59 1.52 -11.83
CA LEU A 266 21.46 0.93 -13.15
C LEU A 266 20.88 1.96 -14.13
N PRO A 267 21.58 2.33 -15.22
CA PRO A 267 21.05 3.24 -16.23
C PRO A 267 19.88 2.59 -16.99
N SER A 268 18.87 3.37 -17.38
CA SER A 268 17.84 2.95 -18.33
C SER A 268 17.99 3.74 -19.62
N GLU A 269 18.20 3.05 -20.74
CA GLU A 269 18.25 3.71 -22.06
C GLU A 269 16.95 4.45 -22.37
N ARG A 270 15.81 3.90 -21.97
CA ARG A 270 14.50 4.49 -22.17
C ARG A 270 14.37 5.81 -21.40
N PHE A 271 14.72 5.81 -20.12
CA PHE A 271 14.58 7.02 -19.29
C PHE A 271 15.65 8.06 -19.58
N ALA A 272 16.86 7.66 -19.97
CA ALA A 272 17.89 8.58 -20.45
C ALA A 272 17.44 9.36 -21.71
N LYS A 273 16.73 8.71 -22.64
CA LYS A 273 16.19 9.37 -23.86
C LYS A 273 15.12 10.43 -23.58
N LEU A 274 14.48 10.41 -22.41
CA LEU A 274 13.55 11.47 -21.99
C LEU A 274 14.27 12.78 -21.64
N GLY A 275 15.60 12.74 -21.46
CA GLY A 275 16.42 13.85 -21.00
C GLY A 275 16.36 14.00 -19.48
N VAL A 276 17.50 14.26 -18.85
CA VAL A 276 17.57 14.59 -17.41
C VAL A 276 17.44 16.10 -17.20
N VAL A 277 18.09 16.87 -18.07
CA VAL A 277 17.98 18.33 -18.16
C VAL A 277 17.70 18.68 -19.62
N ASN A 278 16.71 19.53 -19.88
CA ASN A 278 16.39 20.05 -21.21
C ASN A 278 16.17 21.56 -21.12
N ASP A 279 16.80 22.33 -22.02
CA ASP A 279 16.71 23.80 -22.05
C ASP A 279 16.98 24.50 -20.69
N GLY A 280 17.86 23.90 -19.86
CA GLY A 280 18.20 24.40 -18.53
C GLY A 280 17.22 24.00 -17.42
N GLU A 281 16.11 23.32 -17.74
CA GLU A 281 15.15 22.77 -16.79
C GLU A 281 15.45 21.30 -16.50
N ARG A 282 15.51 20.93 -15.23
CA ARG A 282 15.67 19.53 -14.81
C ARG A 282 14.32 18.82 -14.81
N LEU A 283 14.23 17.70 -15.54
CA LEU A 283 12.97 16.99 -15.80
C LEU A 283 12.79 15.72 -14.95
N GLN A 284 13.90 15.19 -14.43
CA GLN A 284 13.93 14.02 -13.55
C GLN A 284 15.21 14.05 -12.71
N LEU A 285 15.24 13.24 -11.66
CA LEU A 285 16.39 13.17 -10.76
C LEU A 285 17.64 12.59 -11.46
N ASN A 286 17.48 11.52 -12.23
CA ASN A 286 18.54 10.86 -13.00
C ASN A 286 17.97 10.09 -14.21
N GLY A 287 18.83 9.42 -14.99
CA GLY A 287 18.44 8.54 -16.10
C GLY A 287 18.46 7.04 -15.76
N ASN A 288 18.43 6.67 -14.47
CA ASN A 288 18.53 5.29 -14.00
C ASN A 288 17.15 4.61 -13.96
N ILE A 289 17.12 3.27 -13.87
CA ILE A 289 15.88 2.47 -13.76
C ILE A 289 15.01 2.99 -12.60
N LEU A 290 15.64 3.31 -11.46
CA LEU A 290 15.00 3.97 -10.32
C LEU A 290 15.63 5.34 -10.10
N GLN A 291 14.81 6.38 -9.90
CA GLN A 291 15.33 7.69 -9.47
C GLN A 291 15.88 7.63 -8.05
N ILE A 292 15.13 6.99 -7.16
CA ILE A 292 15.42 6.76 -5.74
C ILE A 292 14.79 5.43 -5.31
N GLU A 293 15.15 4.95 -4.13
CA GLU A 293 14.68 3.67 -3.58
C GLU A 293 13.15 3.56 -3.50
N ASN A 294 12.46 4.68 -3.22
CA ASN A 294 11.00 4.72 -3.13
C ASN A 294 10.29 4.34 -4.44
N GLU A 295 10.98 4.42 -5.60
CA GLU A 295 10.43 4.05 -6.91
C GLU A 295 10.34 2.53 -7.11
N LEU A 296 11.00 1.72 -6.29
CA LEU A 296 10.95 0.26 -6.40
C LEU A 296 9.54 -0.26 -6.08
N TYR A 297 8.76 -0.62 -7.09
CA TYR A 297 7.46 -1.20 -6.88
C TYR A 297 7.57 -2.62 -6.29
N SER A 298 7.01 -2.82 -5.11
CA SER A 298 6.96 -4.13 -4.45
C SER A 298 5.66 -4.28 -3.66
N PRO A 299 5.03 -5.47 -3.67
CA PRO A 299 3.83 -5.75 -2.88
C PRO A 299 4.06 -5.66 -1.37
N ILE A 300 5.31 -5.83 -0.92
CA ILE A 300 5.72 -5.72 0.48
C ILE A 300 7.14 -5.14 0.56
N ARG A 301 7.42 -4.31 1.55
CA ARG A 301 8.75 -3.74 1.79
C ARG A 301 9.20 -3.94 3.24
N PRO A 302 10.47 -4.34 3.49
CA PRO A 302 11.08 -4.18 4.80
C PRO A 302 11.35 -2.69 5.06
N LYS A 303 11.10 -2.24 6.28
CA LYS A 303 11.19 -0.82 6.63
C LYS A 303 11.87 -0.61 7.98
N ARG A 304 12.44 0.59 8.10
CA ARG A 304 12.94 1.17 9.34
C ARG A 304 12.79 2.68 9.28
N THR A 305 12.54 3.28 10.44
CA THR A 305 12.51 4.72 10.61
C THR A 305 13.87 5.34 10.29
N THR A 306 13.90 6.24 9.31
CA THR A 306 15.11 6.92 8.85
C THR A 306 15.47 8.11 9.75
N LEU A 307 16.75 8.31 10.01
CA LEU A 307 17.26 9.58 10.53
C LEU A 307 17.19 10.68 9.46
N SER A 308 17.29 11.95 9.87
CA SER A 308 17.29 13.07 8.93
C SER A 308 18.44 12.94 7.92
N GLY A 309 18.11 12.88 6.64
CA GLY A 309 19.08 12.71 5.55
C GLY A 309 19.56 11.27 5.33
N GLU A 310 19.07 10.30 6.09
CA GLU A 310 19.39 8.88 5.91
C GLU A 310 18.49 8.26 4.83
N THR A 311 19.07 7.45 3.95
CA THR A 311 18.28 6.70 2.95
C THR A 311 17.56 5.51 3.60
N PRO A 312 16.44 5.02 3.02
CA PRO A 312 15.79 3.82 3.53
C PRO A 312 16.71 2.59 3.59
N SER A 313 17.59 2.39 2.60
CA SER A 313 18.53 1.27 2.57
C SER A 313 19.65 1.41 3.59
N ASP A 314 20.12 2.63 3.89
CA ASP A 314 21.08 2.88 4.95
C ASP A 314 20.48 2.62 6.33
N ALA A 315 19.23 3.03 6.56
CA ALA A 315 18.53 2.73 7.80
C ALA A 315 18.43 1.21 8.02
N LEU A 316 18.06 0.45 6.99
CA LEU A 316 18.03 -1.01 7.02
C LEU A 316 19.41 -1.61 7.27
N ALA A 317 20.46 -1.09 6.62
CA ALA A 317 21.83 -1.57 6.83
C ALA A 317 22.33 -1.31 8.26
N ARG A 318 21.93 -0.18 8.85
CA ARG A 318 22.34 0.25 10.20
C ARG A 318 21.74 -0.66 11.27
N ASP A 319 20.41 -0.72 11.32
CA ASP A 319 19.70 -1.36 12.45
C ASP A 319 18.74 -2.50 12.00
N GLY A 320 18.84 -2.99 10.77
CA GLY A 320 18.02 -4.09 10.28
C GLY A 320 16.56 -3.70 10.07
N VAL A 321 15.65 -4.69 10.06
CA VAL A 321 14.21 -4.44 9.84
C VAL A 321 13.51 -4.09 11.15
N GLU A 322 12.72 -3.02 11.14
CA GLU A 322 11.88 -2.59 12.27
C GLU A 322 10.43 -3.07 12.09
N TYR A 323 9.89 -2.90 10.89
CA TYR A 323 8.53 -3.25 10.50
C TYR A 323 8.46 -3.61 9.02
N ILE A 324 7.31 -4.12 8.58
CA ILE A 324 7.00 -4.33 7.16
C ILE A 324 5.86 -3.42 6.72
N GLU A 325 5.88 -3.06 5.45
CA GLU A 325 4.83 -2.28 4.79
C GLU A 325 4.19 -3.15 3.71
N VAL A 326 2.93 -3.54 3.91
CA VAL A 326 2.11 -4.26 2.93
C VAL A 326 1.43 -3.24 2.02
N ARG A 327 1.65 -3.35 0.70
CA ARG A 327 1.25 -2.35 -0.30
C ARG A 327 0.23 -2.85 -1.33
N THR A 328 -0.25 -4.08 -1.16
CA THR A 328 -1.15 -4.74 -2.13
C THR A 328 -2.62 -4.40 -1.96
N LEU A 329 -3.01 -3.64 -0.93
CA LEU A 329 -4.42 -3.42 -0.62
C LEU A 329 -5.00 -2.33 -1.50
N ASP A 330 -6.10 -2.67 -2.16
CA ASP A 330 -6.96 -1.68 -2.79
C ASP A 330 -7.75 -0.93 -1.71
N VAL A 331 -8.18 0.29 -2.03
CA VAL A 331 -9.14 1.03 -1.23
C VAL A 331 -10.45 0.25 -1.21
N ASN A 332 -10.92 -0.14 -0.02
CA ASN A 332 -12.24 -0.75 0.16
C ASN A 332 -13.33 0.32 -0.02
N PRO A 333 -14.12 0.29 -1.11
CA PRO A 333 -15.13 1.31 -1.35
C PRO A 333 -16.29 1.23 -0.37
N PHE A 334 -16.51 0.08 0.26
CA PHE A 334 -17.62 -0.13 1.20
C PHE A 334 -17.31 0.36 2.62
N ALA A 335 -16.04 0.66 2.91
CA ALA A 335 -15.59 1.23 4.17
C ALA A 335 -15.29 2.73 3.99
N PRO A 336 -15.90 3.64 4.78
CA PRO A 336 -15.63 5.08 4.66
C PRO A 336 -14.16 5.48 4.82
N LEU A 337 -13.39 4.69 5.58
CA LEU A 337 -11.95 4.88 5.81
C LEU A 337 -11.06 4.19 4.76
N GLY A 338 -11.64 3.56 3.74
CA GLY A 338 -10.91 2.77 2.74
C GLY A 338 -10.42 1.41 3.23
N ILE A 339 -10.62 1.10 4.52
CA ILE A 339 -10.34 -0.20 5.16
C ILE A 339 -11.23 -0.33 6.40
N ASP A 340 -11.59 -1.56 6.80
CA ASP A 340 -12.37 -1.83 8.01
C ASP A 340 -11.66 -2.75 9.02
N GLU A 341 -12.24 -2.84 10.22
CA GLU A 341 -11.73 -3.66 11.33
C GLU A 341 -11.55 -5.14 10.94
N THR A 342 -12.48 -5.70 10.16
CA THR A 342 -12.44 -7.11 9.80
C THR A 342 -11.31 -7.40 8.82
N GLN A 343 -11.00 -6.47 7.91
CA GLN A 343 -9.82 -6.55 7.04
C GLN A 343 -8.53 -6.49 7.86
N ILE A 344 -8.42 -5.55 8.81
CA ILE A 344 -7.23 -5.41 9.66
C ILE A 344 -6.97 -6.69 10.46
N ARG A 345 -8.02 -7.27 11.05
CA ARG A 345 -7.89 -8.50 11.84
C ARG A 345 -7.54 -9.71 10.97
N LEU A 346 -8.06 -9.81 9.75
CA LEU A 346 -7.61 -10.83 8.81
C LEU A 346 -6.15 -10.64 8.37
N LEU A 347 -5.70 -9.40 8.19
CA LEU A 347 -4.31 -9.10 7.89
C LEU A 347 -3.38 -9.54 9.02
N ASP A 348 -3.76 -9.31 10.29
CA ASP A 348 -3.00 -9.85 11.42
C ASP A 348 -2.88 -11.37 11.36
N LEU A 349 -3.99 -12.08 11.13
CA LEU A 349 -4.00 -13.54 11.06
C LEU A 349 -3.14 -14.04 9.90
N PHE A 350 -3.22 -13.38 8.74
CA PHE A 350 -2.41 -13.69 7.58
C PHE A 350 -0.91 -13.44 7.81
N LEU A 351 -0.54 -12.31 8.43
CA LEU A 351 0.86 -11.97 8.69
C LEU A 351 1.45 -12.84 9.80
N LEU A 352 0.68 -13.17 10.84
CA LEU A 352 1.07 -14.16 11.84
C LEU A 352 1.25 -15.55 11.21
N ASP A 353 0.36 -15.97 10.31
CA ASP A 353 0.53 -17.23 9.57
C ASP A 353 1.85 -17.23 8.77
N CYS A 354 2.19 -16.12 8.12
CA CYS A 354 3.46 -15.97 7.40
C CYS A 354 4.70 -16.10 8.31
N VAL A 355 4.62 -15.67 9.57
CA VAL A 355 5.71 -15.84 10.55
C VAL A 355 5.82 -17.29 11.03
N LEU A 356 4.68 -17.96 11.22
CA LEU A 356 4.62 -19.29 11.84
C LEU A 356 4.92 -20.43 10.86
N LEU A 357 4.67 -20.23 9.56
CA LEU A 357 4.97 -21.20 8.52
C LEU A 357 6.48 -21.41 8.33
N PRO A 358 6.95 -22.58 7.85
CA PRO A 358 8.33 -22.73 7.41
C PRO A 358 8.62 -21.80 6.22
N SER A 359 9.82 -21.24 6.15
CA SER A 359 10.24 -20.29 5.10
C SER A 359 11.58 -20.71 4.49
N PRO A 360 11.59 -21.71 3.59
CA PRO A 360 12.81 -22.15 2.91
C PRO A 360 13.44 -20.99 2.12
N CYS A 361 14.71 -21.14 1.74
CA CYS A 361 15.43 -20.12 0.97
C CYS A 361 14.69 -19.77 -0.34
N TRP A 362 14.64 -18.49 -0.64
CA TRP A 362 13.96 -17.94 -1.80
C TRP A 362 14.83 -18.08 -3.05
N THR A 363 14.37 -18.88 -4.01
CA THR A 363 15.03 -19.01 -5.32
C THR A 363 14.33 -18.13 -6.36
N GLU A 364 15.00 -17.86 -7.48
CA GLU A 364 14.39 -17.15 -8.60
C GLU A 364 13.13 -17.87 -9.13
N ALA A 365 13.15 -19.20 -9.19
CA ALA A 365 11.99 -19.99 -9.59
C ALA A 365 10.79 -19.78 -8.64
N CYS A 366 11.06 -19.70 -7.32
CA CYS A 366 10.03 -19.38 -6.32
C CYS A 366 9.44 -17.97 -6.54
N GLN A 367 10.28 -17.00 -6.91
CA GLN A 367 9.85 -15.64 -7.23
C GLN A 367 8.94 -15.60 -8.47
N GLN A 368 9.36 -16.25 -9.55
CA GLN A 368 8.61 -16.31 -10.80
C GLN A 368 7.25 -16.99 -10.61
N GLN A 369 7.23 -18.12 -9.90
CA GLN A 369 6.00 -18.84 -9.57
C GLN A 369 5.04 -17.99 -8.73
N SER A 370 5.56 -17.31 -7.71
CA SER A 370 4.72 -16.48 -6.83
C SER A 370 4.17 -15.26 -7.57
N GLN A 371 4.98 -14.64 -8.44
CA GLN A 371 4.54 -13.56 -9.30
C GLN A 371 3.46 -14.04 -10.28
N HIS A 372 3.67 -15.19 -10.94
CA HIS A 372 2.68 -15.78 -11.85
C HIS A 372 1.33 -16.02 -11.16
N ASN A 373 1.33 -16.64 -9.97
CA ASN A 373 0.11 -16.82 -9.20
C ASN A 373 -0.56 -15.50 -8.84
N PHE A 374 0.23 -14.50 -8.45
CA PHE A 374 -0.28 -13.18 -8.12
C PHE A 374 -0.96 -12.52 -9.31
N ASP A 375 -0.31 -12.50 -10.49
CA ASP A 375 -0.83 -11.92 -11.72
C ASP A 375 -2.09 -12.64 -12.21
N LEU A 376 -2.12 -13.97 -12.07
CA LEU A 376 -3.27 -14.80 -12.42
C LEU A 376 -4.49 -14.50 -11.53
N VAL A 377 -4.28 -14.28 -10.22
CA VAL A 377 -5.37 -13.91 -9.31
C VAL A 377 -5.83 -12.47 -9.51
N VAL A 378 -4.90 -11.56 -9.83
CA VAL A 378 -5.21 -10.18 -10.17
C VAL A 378 -6.16 -10.10 -11.37
N SER A 379 -5.86 -10.84 -12.44
CA SER A 379 -6.59 -10.79 -13.71
C SER A 379 -7.80 -11.72 -13.78
N GLU A 380 -7.76 -12.87 -13.10
CA GLU A 380 -8.78 -13.93 -13.22
C GLU A 380 -9.14 -14.62 -11.89
N GLY A 381 -8.82 -14.01 -10.74
CA GLY A 381 -8.97 -14.62 -9.42
C GLY A 381 -10.37 -15.10 -9.06
N ARG A 382 -11.43 -14.53 -9.65
CA ARG A 382 -12.82 -14.96 -9.43
C ARG A 382 -13.26 -16.11 -10.34
N ARG A 383 -12.42 -16.56 -11.28
CA ARG A 383 -12.76 -17.62 -12.24
C ARG A 383 -13.01 -18.95 -11.50
N PRO A 384 -14.17 -19.60 -11.67
CA PRO A 384 -14.46 -20.88 -11.03
C PRO A 384 -13.41 -21.95 -11.35
N GLY A 385 -12.95 -22.68 -10.33
CA GLY A 385 -11.97 -23.75 -10.50
C GLY A 385 -10.55 -23.28 -10.87
N LEU A 386 -10.22 -21.99 -10.68
CA LEU A 386 -8.88 -21.46 -10.92
C LEU A 386 -7.83 -22.26 -10.14
N LYS A 387 -6.75 -22.64 -10.82
CA LYS A 387 -5.63 -23.39 -10.22
C LYS A 387 -4.38 -22.53 -10.18
N LEU A 388 -3.69 -22.55 -9.05
CA LEU A 388 -2.42 -21.89 -8.79
C LEU A 388 -1.30 -22.92 -8.73
N ASP A 389 -0.08 -22.51 -9.07
CA ASP A 389 1.10 -23.35 -8.97
C ASP A 389 1.57 -23.42 -7.51
N ARG A 390 1.87 -24.63 -7.00
CA ARG A 390 2.40 -24.85 -5.64
C ARG A 390 3.60 -25.80 -5.70
N GLY A 391 4.80 -25.31 -5.39
CA GLY A 391 6.04 -26.08 -5.55
C GLY A 391 6.35 -26.48 -7.00
N CYS A 392 7.23 -27.47 -7.19
CA CYS A 392 7.66 -27.94 -8.52
C CYS A 392 6.57 -28.76 -9.23
N ASN A 393 5.90 -28.17 -10.23
CA ASN A 393 4.94 -28.83 -11.14
C ASN A 393 3.63 -29.34 -10.50
N THR A 394 3.27 -28.93 -9.29
CA THR A 394 1.94 -29.24 -8.74
C THR A 394 1.03 -28.01 -8.83
N LYS A 395 -0.24 -28.24 -9.09
CA LYS A 395 -1.27 -27.20 -9.10
C LYS A 395 -2.32 -27.52 -8.05
N ILE A 396 -2.83 -26.50 -7.38
CA ILE A 396 -3.90 -26.59 -6.40
C ILE A 396 -5.01 -25.62 -6.78
N GLU A 397 -6.26 -25.97 -6.54
CA GLU A 397 -7.36 -25.01 -6.71
C GLU A 397 -7.22 -23.88 -5.69
N LEU A 398 -7.46 -22.64 -6.12
CA LEU A 398 -7.37 -21.46 -5.26
C LEU A 398 -8.21 -21.62 -3.99
N SER A 399 -9.44 -22.09 -4.14
CA SER A 399 -10.39 -22.34 -3.04
C SER A 399 -9.85 -23.35 -2.02
N ALA A 400 -9.24 -24.44 -2.50
CA ALA A 400 -8.65 -25.48 -1.64
C ALA A 400 -7.43 -24.94 -0.89
N TRP A 401 -6.57 -24.16 -1.55
CA TRP A 401 -5.43 -23.54 -0.88
C TRP A 401 -5.89 -22.49 0.15
N LEU A 402 -6.86 -21.66 -0.20
CA LEU A 402 -7.44 -20.69 0.74
C LEU A 402 -8.07 -21.38 1.95
N ALA A 403 -8.74 -22.51 1.78
CA ALA A 403 -9.28 -23.29 2.90
C ALA A 403 -8.17 -23.74 3.88
N GLU A 404 -7.04 -24.23 3.38
CA GLU A 404 -5.89 -24.57 4.23
C GLU A 404 -5.35 -23.36 5.01
N ASN A 405 -5.36 -22.17 4.40
CA ASN A 405 -4.99 -20.91 5.05
C ASN A 405 -5.98 -20.54 6.15
N VAL A 406 -7.28 -20.59 5.85
CA VAL A 406 -8.35 -20.26 6.79
C VAL A 406 -8.34 -21.20 7.99
N ASP A 407 -8.05 -22.49 7.80
CA ASP A 407 -7.90 -23.46 8.90
C ASP A 407 -6.77 -23.06 9.86
N ARG A 408 -5.65 -22.55 9.34
CA ARG A 408 -4.55 -22.03 10.17
C ARG A 408 -4.95 -20.73 10.88
N TRP A 409 -5.62 -19.83 10.18
CA TRP A 409 -6.12 -18.58 10.76
C TRP A 409 -7.11 -18.81 11.89
N GLN A 410 -7.97 -19.83 11.80
CA GLN A 410 -8.87 -20.22 12.90
C GLN A 410 -8.08 -20.64 14.15
N ARG A 411 -6.99 -21.39 13.99
CA ARG A 411 -6.14 -21.80 15.13
C ARG A 411 -5.41 -20.60 15.76
N ILE A 412 -4.93 -19.66 14.94
CA ILE A 412 -4.32 -18.41 15.43
C ILE A 412 -5.38 -17.56 16.18
N ALA A 413 -6.58 -17.42 15.61
CA ALA A 413 -7.69 -16.70 16.22
C ALA A 413 -8.11 -17.32 17.56
N GLN A 414 -8.08 -18.64 17.70
CA GLN A 414 -8.35 -19.34 18.96
C GLN A 414 -7.40 -18.94 20.09
N LEU A 415 -6.11 -18.77 19.81
CA LEU A 415 -5.16 -18.26 20.80
C LEU A 415 -5.38 -16.77 21.09
N LEU A 416 -5.57 -15.96 20.04
CA LEU A 416 -5.77 -14.52 20.20
C LEU A 416 -7.03 -14.17 20.99
N ASP A 417 -8.14 -14.86 20.74
CA ASP A 417 -9.41 -14.59 21.39
C ASP A 417 -9.56 -15.32 22.74
N GLY A 418 -8.78 -16.39 22.98
CA GLY A 418 -8.95 -17.27 24.15
C GLY A 418 -10.28 -18.03 24.15
N GLY A 419 -10.93 -18.15 22.98
CA GLY A 419 -12.28 -18.69 22.80
C GLY A 419 -12.77 -18.48 21.37
N SER A 420 -13.96 -18.98 21.04
CA SER A 420 -14.50 -18.97 19.66
C SER A 420 -15.35 -17.74 19.30
N ASN A 421 -15.50 -16.77 20.21
CA ASN A 421 -16.45 -15.65 20.08
C ASN A 421 -15.77 -14.27 20.13
N GLY A 422 -14.44 -14.23 20.10
CA GLY A 422 -13.70 -12.97 20.13
C GLY A 422 -13.64 -12.28 18.75
N PRO A 423 -13.01 -11.10 18.70
CA PRO A 423 -13.01 -10.26 17.51
C PRO A 423 -12.33 -10.91 16.29
N TYR A 424 -11.32 -11.77 16.47
CA TYR A 424 -10.67 -12.45 15.34
C TYR A 424 -11.58 -13.52 14.72
N HIS A 425 -12.33 -14.27 15.53
CA HIS A 425 -13.36 -15.18 15.02
C HIS A 425 -14.49 -14.45 14.31
N GLN A 426 -14.90 -13.28 14.82
CA GLN A 426 -15.93 -12.46 14.18
C GLN A 426 -15.46 -11.96 12.80
N ALA A 427 -14.20 -11.54 12.68
CA ALA A 427 -13.61 -11.18 11.39
C ALA A 427 -13.59 -12.38 10.42
N LEU A 428 -13.16 -13.57 10.86
CA LEU A 428 -13.22 -14.79 10.05
C LEU A 428 -14.66 -15.13 9.62
N ALA A 429 -15.64 -14.95 10.51
CA ALA A 429 -17.05 -15.18 10.19
C ALA A 429 -17.59 -14.18 9.16
N ALA A 430 -17.22 -12.90 9.26
CA ALA A 430 -17.62 -11.85 8.33
C ALA A 430 -17.12 -12.13 6.89
N TRP A 431 -15.92 -12.70 6.76
CA TRP A 431 -15.32 -13.01 5.46
C TRP A 431 -15.57 -14.43 4.97
N ARG A 432 -16.16 -15.31 5.80
CA ARG A 432 -16.48 -16.69 5.44
C ARG A 432 -17.22 -16.83 4.09
N PRO A 433 -18.22 -15.99 3.75
CA PRO A 433 -18.87 -16.09 2.44
C PRO A 433 -17.89 -15.94 1.26
N ALA A 434 -16.91 -15.04 1.38
CA ALA A 434 -15.92 -14.77 0.33
C ALA A 434 -14.88 -15.89 0.17
N PHE A 435 -14.77 -16.83 1.12
CA PHE A 435 -13.87 -17.98 1.02
C PHE A 435 -14.41 -19.07 0.09
N SER A 436 -15.73 -19.15 -0.06
CA SER A 436 -16.41 -20.16 -0.89
C SER A 436 -17.12 -19.59 -2.11
N ASP A 437 -17.46 -18.30 -2.10
CA ASP A 437 -18.15 -17.61 -3.17
C ASP A 437 -17.38 -16.36 -3.59
N SER A 438 -16.82 -16.40 -4.80
CA SER A 438 -16.00 -15.31 -5.34
C SER A 438 -16.80 -14.02 -5.56
N GLU A 439 -18.13 -14.09 -5.68
CA GLU A 439 -19.00 -12.91 -5.80
C GLU A 439 -19.17 -12.17 -4.46
N GLN A 440 -18.70 -12.75 -3.35
CA GLN A 440 -18.71 -12.12 -2.02
C GLN A 440 -17.40 -11.42 -1.65
N THR A 441 -16.36 -11.58 -2.47
CA THR A 441 -15.13 -10.76 -2.42
C THR A 441 -15.43 -9.27 -2.68
N LEU A 442 -14.48 -8.37 -2.35
CA LEU A 442 -14.69 -6.95 -2.65
C LEU A 442 -14.88 -6.72 -4.16
N SER A 443 -14.09 -7.37 -5.00
CA SER A 443 -14.18 -7.25 -6.45
C SER A 443 -15.53 -7.75 -7.00
N GLY A 444 -16.04 -8.88 -6.51
CA GLY A 444 -17.37 -9.38 -6.89
C GLY A 444 -18.48 -8.37 -6.57
N LYS A 445 -18.45 -7.80 -5.36
CA LYS A 445 -19.39 -6.75 -4.94
C LYS A 445 -19.26 -5.47 -5.78
N VAL A 446 -18.05 -5.07 -6.15
CA VAL A 446 -17.82 -3.90 -7.03
C VAL A 446 -18.35 -4.16 -8.44
N MET A 447 -18.13 -5.36 -8.99
CA MET A 447 -18.70 -5.75 -10.30
C MET A 447 -20.22 -5.68 -10.28
N ALA A 448 -20.86 -6.25 -9.26
CA ALA A 448 -22.31 -6.21 -9.11
C ALA A 448 -22.86 -4.77 -9.06
N LEU A 449 -22.15 -3.85 -8.38
CA LEU A 449 -22.53 -2.43 -8.36
C LEU A 449 -22.48 -1.78 -9.74
N TYR A 450 -21.42 -2.00 -10.52
CA TYR A 450 -21.26 -1.41 -11.85
C TYR A 450 -22.13 -2.06 -12.93
N GLN A 451 -22.60 -3.29 -12.70
CA GLN A 451 -23.63 -3.93 -13.53
C GLN A 451 -25.01 -3.34 -13.25
N ALA A 452 -25.31 -2.98 -11.99
CA ALA A 452 -26.61 -2.46 -11.59
C ALA A 452 -26.76 -0.93 -11.74
N GLN A 453 -25.68 -0.16 -11.71
CA GLN A 453 -25.71 1.30 -11.64
C GLN A 453 -24.69 1.94 -12.59
N GLN A 454 -25.04 3.11 -13.15
CA GLN A 454 -24.17 3.83 -14.10
C GLN A 454 -22.99 4.54 -13.42
N HIS A 455 -23.21 5.16 -12.25
CA HIS A 455 -22.20 5.96 -11.53
C HIS A 455 -22.19 5.70 -10.01
N PRO A 456 -22.02 4.44 -9.56
CA PRO A 456 -22.18 4.08 -8.13
C PRO A 456 -21.20 4.78 -7.19
N MET A 457 -19.99 5.11 -7.67
CA MET A 457 -18.90 5.57 -6.80
C MET A 457 -19.00 7.02 -6.36
N MET A 458 -19.55 7.92 -7.18
CA MET A 458 -19.76 9.30 -6.73
C MET A 458 -20.83 9.38 -5.64
N ALA A 459 -21.92 8.63 -5.79
CA ALA A 459 -22.95 8.51 -4.76
C ALA A 459 -22.38 7.90 -3.46
N MET A 460 -21.44 6.94 -3.58
CA MET A 460 -20.74 6.37 -2.43
C MET A 460 -19.81 7.38 -1.75
N ALA A 461 -19.02 8.14 -2.51
CA ALA A 461 -18.16 9.21 -2.00
C ALA A 461 -18.95 10.25 -1.20
N GLN A 462 -20.11 10.65 -1.71
CA GLN A 462 -21.01 11.60 -1.05
C GLN A 462 -21.57 11.05 0.27
N ARG A 463 -22.01 9.77 0.28
CA ARG A 463 -22.48 9.11 1.51
C ARG A 463 -21.37 8.99 2.56
N HIS A 464 -20.16 8.62 2.15
CA HIS A 464 -19.01 8.55 3.05
C HIS A 464 -18.71 9.89 3.67
N LYS A 465 -18.67 10.96 2.88
CA LYS A 465 -18.49 12.33 3.39
C LYS A 465 -19.57 12.69 4.42
N GLN A 466 -20.85 12.50 4.07
CA GLN A 466 -21.97 12.82 4.97
C GLN A 466 -21.91 12.06 6.29
N GLY A 467 -21.54 10.77 6.28
CA GLY A 467 -21.37 9.99 7.50
C GLY A 467 -20.14 10.42 8.31
N MET A 468 -19.04 10.77 7.64
CA MET A 468 -17.79 11.14 8.30
C MET A 468 -17.92 12.42 9.11
N ILE A 469 -18.48 13.49 8.52
CA ILE A 469 -18.66 14.80 9.17
C ILE A 469 -19.65 14.74 10.36
N GLN A 470 -20.45 13.68 10.45
CA GLN A 470 -21.37 13.45 11.57
C GLN A 470 -20.75 12.61 12.69
N THR A 471 -19.59 11.99 12.45
CA THR A 471 -18.94 11.10 13.41
C THR A 471 -18.06 11.93 14.34
N PRO A 472 -18.30 11.97 15.67
CA PRO A 472 -17.48 12.78 16.56
C PRO A 472 -16.04 12.27 16.62
N TYR A 473 -15.13 13.20 16.87
CA TYR A 473 -13.73 12.93 17.20
C TYR A 473 -13.56 11.97 18.38
N ARG A 474 -12.63 11.01 18.31
CA ARG A 474 -12.46 9.96 19.34
C ARG A 474 -11.05 9.83 19.92
N GLN A 475 -10.00 10.02 19.13
CA GLN A 475 -8.58 9.91 19.51
C GLN A 475 -7.82 11.23 19.39
N LEU A 476 -7.98 11.93 18.27
CA LEU A 476 -7.50 13.29 18.05
C LEU A 476 -8.66 14.27 18.23
N SER A 477 -8.37 15.52 18.57
CA SER A 477 -9.36 16.60 18.55
C SER A 477 -9.13 17.51 17.35
N GLU A 478 -10.17 18.21 16.91
CA GLU A 478 -10.05 19.28 15.90
C GLU A 478 -8.95 20.28 16.27
N ALA A 479 -8.91 20.74 17.52
CA ALA A 479 -7.91 21.70 18.00
C ALA A 479 -6.46 21.18 17.82
N ARG A 480 -6.23 19.88 18.07
CA ARG A 480 -4.92 19.25 17.86
C ARG A 480 -4.54 19.17 16.39
N LEU A 481 -5.51 18.93 15.50
CA LEU A 481 -5.28 18.89 14.05
C LEU A 481 -5.03 20.28 13.48
N VAL A 482 -5.70 21.31 13.99
CA VAL A 482 -5.43 22.73 13.67
C VAL A 482 -4.04 23.16 14.14
N GLU A 483 -3.64 22.78 15.36
CA GLU A 483 -2.29 23.04 15.88
C GLU A 483 -1.21 22.38 15.01
N GLU A 484 -1.42 21.12 14.61
CA GLU A 484 -0.50 20.41 13.72
C GLU A 484 -0.40 21.07 12.34
N ALA A 485 -1.52 21.52 11.77
CA ALA A 485 -1.53 22.27 10.51
C ALA A 485 -0.68 23.54 10.63
N ALA A 486 -0.84 24.33 11.68
CA ALA A 486 -0.02 25.53 11.92
C ALA A 486 1.47 25.18 12.10
N ARG A 487 1.78 24.19 12.95
CA ARG A 487 3.15 23.71 13.19
C ARG A 487 3.83 23.23 11.90
N SER A 488 3.09 22.56 11.01
CA SER A 488 3.63 22.08 9.74
C SER A 488 4.03 23.23 8.80
N VAL A 489 3.25 24.31 8.76
CA VAL A 489 3.60 25.51 7.98
C VAL A 489 4.89 26.15 8.52
N ASP A 490 5.00 26.30 9.84
CA ASP A 490 6.20 26.85 10.48
C ASP A 490 7.43 25.95 10.25
N ALA A 491 7.26 24.64 10.30
CA ALA A 491 8.32 23.68 10.04
C ALA A 491 8.83 23.74 8.59
N GLN A 492 7.92 23.89 7.61
CA GLN A 492 8.32 24.11 6.22
C GLN A 492 9.06 25.45 6.05
N ALA A 493 8.56 26.53 6.66
CA ALA A 493 9.22 27.84 6.59
C ALA A 493 10.65 27.79 7.17
N LYS A 494 10.85 27.03 8.25
CA LYS A 494 12.16 26.77 8.83
C LYS A 494 13.10 26.05 7.86
N LEU A 495 12.64 24.99 7.19
CA LEU A 495 13.43 24.28 6.17
C LEU A 495 13.83 25.20 5.00
N GLU A 496 12.93 26.10 4.57
CA GLU A 496 13.20 27.07 3.52
C GLU A 496 14.22 28.14 3.93
N ALA A 497 14.29 28.49 5.21
CA ALA A 497 15.19 29.51 5.76
C ALA A 497 16.58 28.96 6.14
N GLU A 498 16.67 27.70 6.56
CA GLU A 498 17.91 27.07 7.05
C GLU A 498 18.74 26.38 5.96
N GLN A 499 18.18 26.17 4.77
CA GLN A 499 18.91 25.58 3.66
C GLN A 499 20.05 26.48 3.14
N SER A 500 21.12 25.86 2.65
CA SER A 500 22.29 26.54 2.11
C SER A 500 22.70 25.99 0.75
N GLY A 501 23.35 26.81 -0.07
CA GLY A 501 23.76 26.45 -1.42
C GLY A 501 22.61 26.52 -2.42
N SER A 502 22.88 26.09 -3.65
CA SER A 502 21.88 25.93 -4.71
C SER A 502 21.18 24.57 -4.63
N PHE A 503 20.02 24.47 -5.27
CA PHE A 503 19.30 23.20 -5.38
C PHE A 503 20.11 22.13 -6.13
N ASP A 504 20.87 22.51 -7.16
CA ASP A 504 21.71 21.59 -7.91
C ASP A 504 22.87 21.02 -7.06
N GLU A 505 23.50 21.84 -6.21
CA GLU A 505 24.54 21.36 -5.28
C GLU A 505 23.96 20.37 -4.26
N TYR A 506 22.77 20.67 -3.72
CA TYR A 506 22.06 19.75 -2.82
C TYR A 506 21.73 18.42 -3.52
N LEU A 507 21.19 18.50 -4.73
CA LEU A 507 20.79 17.33 -5.49
C LEU A 507 22.00 16.47 -5.86
N GLN A 508 23.11 17.08 -6.27
CA GLN A 508 24.34 16.37 -6.57
C GLN A 508 24.87 15.64 -5.33
N ALA A 509 24.94 16.32 -4.18
CA ALA A 509 25.37 15.71 -2.92
C ALA A 509 24.46 14.54 -2.51
N TYR A 510 23.14 14.67 -2.69
CA TYR A 510 22.20 13.59 -2.45
C TYR A 510 22.46 12.40 -3.40
N MET A 511 22.61 12.65 -4.70
CA MET A 511 22.85 11.58 -5.68
C MET A 511 24.18 10.85 -5.46
N ASP A 512 25.20 11.56 -5.00
CA ASP A 512 26.50 10.97 -4.66
C ASP A 512 26.44 10.11 -3.38
N SER A 513 25.45 10.34 -2.52
CA SER A 513 25.26 9.57 -1.29
C SER A 513 24.58 8.21 -1.50
N ILE A 514 23.87 8.01 -2.62
CA ILE A 514 23.01 6.83 -2.84
C ILE A 514 23.65 5.72 -3.67
#